data_AF-A0A1H4XWS0-F1
#
_entry.id   AF-A0A1H4XWS0-F1
#
_cell.length_a   1.000
_cell.length_b   1.000
_cell.length_c   1.000
_cell.angle_alpha   90.00
_cell.angle_beta   90.00
_cell.angle_gamma   90.00
#
_symmetry.space_group_name_H-M   'P 1'
#
loop_
_entity.id
_entity.type
_entity.pdbx_description
1 polymer ?
#
loop_
_entity_poly.entity_id
_entity_poly.type
_entity_poly.pdbx_seq_one_letter_code
_entity_poly.pdbx_strand_id
1 'polypeptide(L)' 'MTDTSRKRMPGAECSVSVMFVCEGCKTVYEASQIPLPATSHFRCELCDGIVHRWSGSYDYVQWKSFPRSWGGR' A
#
# COMPACT_ATOMS: atom_id res chain seq x y z
N MET A 1 -7.72 38.94 5.95
CA MET A 1 -8.16 37.78 5.14
C MET A 1 -6.92 37.18 4.49
N THR A 2 -6.28 36.20 5.10
CA THR A 2 -5.10 35.55 4.52
C THR A 2 -5.54 34.30 3.76
N ASP A 3 -5.62 34.46 2.45
CA ASP A 3 -5.79 33.41 1.46
C ASP A 3 -4.62 32.41 1.58
N THR A 4 -4.90 31.24 2.16
CA THR A 4 -3.91 30.16 2.26
C THR A 4 -4.06 29.27 1.03
N SER A 5 -3.77 29.83 -0.14
CA SER A 5 -3.76 29.09 -1.39
C SER A 5 -2.60 28.09 -1.36
N ARG A 6 -2.91 26.84 -1.00
CA ARG A 6 -2.01 25.70 -1.19
C ARG A 6 -1.74 25.62 -2.69
N LYS A 7 -0.57 26.11 -3.11
CA LYS A 7 -0.04 25.89 -4.46
C LYS A 7 -0.01 24.38 -4.69
N ARG A 8 -0.94 23.88 -5.52
CA ARG A 8 -0.86 22.52 -6.06
C ARG A 8 0.42 22.48 -6.89
N MET A 9 1.42 21.73 -6.42
CA MET A 9 2.59 21.42 -7.23
C MET A 9 2.09 20.54 -8.39
N PRO A 10 2.14 21.01 -9.64
CA PRO A 10 1.84 20.15 -10.78
C PRO A 10 3.04 19.22 -10.98
N GLY A 11 2.82 17.91 -10.81
CA GLY A 11 3.83 16.89 -11.16
C GLY A 11 4.36 16.01 -10.04
N ALA A 12 3.87 16.16 -8.80
CA ALA A 12 4.08 15.17 -7.75
C ALA A 12 2.72 14.61 -7.33
N GLU A 13 2.26 13.54 -7.98
CA GLU A 13 1.33 12.64 -7.32
C GLU A 13 2.10 12.06 -6.13
N CYS A 14 1.87 12.60 -4.92
CA CYS A 14 2.39 12.00 -3.70
C CYS A 14 1.73 10.63 -3.52
N SER A 15 2.31 9.60 -4.11
CA SER A 15 1.88 8.22 -3.89
C SER A 15 2.17 7.86 -2.43
N VAL A 16 1.14 7.43 -1.71
CA VAL A 16 1.29 6.97 -0.34
C VAL A 16 1.66 5.49 -0.36
N SER A 17 2.88 5.14 0.03
CA SER A 17 3.27 3.75 0.26
C SER A 17 2.76 3.27 1.62
N VAL A 18 2.15 2.09 1.66
CA VAL A 18 1.62 1.45 2.88
C VAL A 18 2.23 0.07 3.03
N MET A 19 2.70 -0.24 4.24
CA MET A 19 3.32 -1.53 4.56
C MET A 19 2.32 -2.46 5.26
N PHE A 20 2.21 -3.68 4.76
CA PHE A 20 1.39 -4.75 5.33
C PHE A 20 2.26 -5.95 5.68
N VAL A 21 1.86 -6.72 6.69
CA VAL A 21 2.57 -7.94 7.09
C VAL A 21 1.60 -9.10 6.98
N CYS A 22 1.98 -10.15 6.23
CA CYS A 22 1.22 -11.39 6.21
C CYS A 22 1.24 -12.05 7.59
N GLU A 23 0.08 -12.30 8.19
CA GLU A 23 0.02 -12.92 9.51
C GLU A 23 0.47 -14.39 9.51
N GLY A 24 0.34 -15.10 8.39
CA GLY A 24 0.74 -16.50 8.24
C GLY A 24 2.26 -16.70 8.18
N CYS A 25 2.91 -16.19 7.12
CA CYS A 25 4.34 -16.42 6.87
C CYS A 25 5.26 -15.23 7.23
N LYS A 26 4.69 -14.11 7.72
CA LYS A 26 5.41 -12.90 8.15
C LYS A 26 6.17 -12.16 7.03
N THR A 27 5.89 -12.46 5.77
CA THR A 27 6.37 -11.66 4.64
C THR A 27 5.77 -10.26 4.69
N VAL A 28 6.61 -9.26 4.45
CA VAL A 28 6.22 -7.85 4.39
C VAL A 28 5.86 -7.50 2.96
N TYR A 29 4.81 -6.71 2.78
CA TYR A 29 4.37 -6.19 1.50
C TYR A 29 4.31 -4.67 1.54
N GLU A 30 4.80 -4.01 0.50
CA GLU A 30 4.52 -2.59 0.21
C GLU A 30 3.43 -2.51 -0.85
N ALA A 31 2.47 -1.60 -0.68
CA ALA A 31 1.48 -1.26 -1.69
C ALA A 31 1.37 0.26 -1.85
N SER A 32 1.08 0.70 -3.06
CA SER A 32 0.74 2.09 -3.37
C SER A 32 -0.75 2.32 -3.12
N GLN A 33 -1.09 3.24 -2.22
CA GLN A 33 -2.46 3.67 -2.00
C GLN A 33 -2.83 4.76 -3.01
N ILE A 34 -3.95 4.56 -3.72
CA ILE A 34 -4.51 5.52 -4.68
C ILE A 34 -5.95 5.88 -4.30
N PRO A 35 -6.41 7.14 -4.53
CA PRO A 35 -7.77 7.57 -4.25
C PRO A 35 -8.76 7.05 -5.31
N LEU A 36 -8.98 5.75 -5.30
CA LEU A 36 -9.92 5.04 -6.17
C LEU A 36 -10.85 4.19 -5.30
N PRO A 37 -12.16 4.47 -5.26
CA PRO A 37 -13.07 3.67 -4.46
C PRO A 37 -13.08 2.20 -4.90
N ALA A 38 -12.79 1.29 -3.97
CA ALA A 38 -12.66 -0.13 -4.25
C ALA A 38 -13.10 -0.98 -3.05
N THR A 39 -13.54 -2.20 -3.33
CA THR A 39 -13.75 -3.27 -2.34
C THR A 39 -13.02 -4.50 -2.83
N SER A 40 -11.91 -4.82 -2.20
CA SER A 40 -11.02 -5.89 -2.65
C SER A 40 -10.21 -6.46 -1.50
N HIS A 41 -9.34 -7.42 -1.82
CA HIS A 41 -8.42 -8.03 -0.89
C HIS A 41 -7.12 -8.41 -1.61
N PHE A 42 -6.06 -8.51 -0.85
CA PHE A 42 -4.77 -9.02 -1.31
C PHE A 42 -4.42 -10.29 -0.52
N ARG A 43 -3.98 -11.32 -1.25
CA ARG A 43 -3.54 -12.59 -0.67
C ARG A 43 -2.03 -12.70 -0.73
N CYS A 44 -1.47 -13.31 0.29
CA CYS A 44 -0.05 -13.59 0.34
C CYS A 44 0.32 -14.60 -0.74
N GLU A 45 1.27 -14.23 -1.58
CA GLU A 45 1.78 -15.07 -2.67
C GLU A 45 2.48 -16.35 -2.18
N LEU A 46 2.87 -16.42 -0.89
CA LEU A 46 3.60 -17.56 -0.33
C LEU A 46 2.71 -18.57 0.41
N CYS A 47 1.68 -18.11 1.11
CA CYS A 47 0.84 -18.97 1.95
C CYS A 47 -0.66 -18.84 1.69
N ASP A 48 -1.06 -18.09 0.66
CA ASP A 48 -2.44 -17.79 0.24
C ASP A 48 -3.33 -17.14 1.33
N GLY A 49 -2.76 -16.79 2.48
CA GLY A 49 -3.46 -16.10 3.56
C GLY A 49 -3.83 -14.67 3.17
N ILE A 50 -4.95 -14.16 3.68
CA ILE A 50 -5.36 -12.76 3.46
C ILE A 50 -4.38 -11.84 4.20
N VAL A 51 -3.70 -10.98 3.46
CA VAL A 51 -2.80 -9.95 4.02
C VAL A 51 -3.59 -8.71 4.41
N HIS A 52 -4.49 -8.28 3.53
CA HIS A 52 -5.34 -7.12 3.77
C HIS A 52 -6.66 -7.24 2.99
N ARG A 53 -7.74 -6.77 3.59
CA ARG A 53 -9.06 -6.62 2.96
C ARG A 53 -9.55 -5.21 3.21
N TRP A 54 -10.03 -4.55 2.18
CA TRP A 54 -10.49 -3.16 2.24
C TRP A 54 -11.83 -2.97 1.54
N SER A 55 -12.52 -1.94 1.98
CA SER A 55 -13.69 -1.35 1.33
C SER A 55 -13.68 0.13 1.64
N GLY A 56 -13.75 1.01 0.65
CA GLY A 56 -13.80 2.44 0.89
C GLY A 56 -13.28 3.27 -0.26
N SER A 57 -12.74 4.44 0.05
CA SER A 57 -12.34 5.48 -0.91
C SER A 57 -10.98 5.26 -1.57
N TYR A 58 -10.27 4.20 -1.20
CA TYR A 58 -8.91 3.94 -1.67
C TYR A 58 -8.77 2.52 -2.18
N ASP A 59 -7.88 2.38 -3.16
CA ASP A 59 -7.39 1.10 -3.63
C ASP A 59 -5.90 0.98 -3.33
N TYR A 60 -5.43 -0.27 -3.26
CA TYR A 60 -4.06 -0.62 -2.95
C TYR A 60 -3.50 -1.44 -4.11
N VAL A 61 -2.54 -0.87 -4.82
CA VAL A 61 -2.00 -1.41 -6.07
C VAL A 61 -0.48 -1.58 -5.98
N GLN A 62 0.12 -2.17 -7.02
CA GLN A 62 1.58 -2.31 -7.16
C GLN A 62 2.25 -3.02 -5.97
N TRP A 63 1.62 -4.08 -5.48
CA TRP A 63 2.11 -4.88 -4.37
C TRP A 63 3.51 -5.43 -4.63
N LYS A 64 4.43 -5.22 -3.69
CA LYS A 64 5.81 -5.75 -3.71
C LYS A 64 6.10 -6.49 -2.42
N SER A 65 6.59 -7.72 -2.52
CA SER A 65 7.00 -8.51 -1.36
C SER A 65 8.46 -8.25 -0.97
N PHE A 66 8.73 -8.17 0.32
CA PHE A 66 10.07 -8.11 0.91
C PHE A 66 10.29 -9.41 1.68
N PRO A 67 10.87 -10.44 1.05
CA PRO A 67 11.19 -11.68 1.76
C PRO A 67 12.18 -11.38 2.89
N ARG A 68 12.04 -12.10 4.01
CA ARG A 68 12.89 -11.95 5.20
C ARG A 68 14.40 -12.09 4.93
N SER A 69 14.80 -12.58 3.76
CA SER A 69 16.20 -12.64 3.33
C SER A 69 16.80 -11.29 2.95
N TRP A 70 16.05 -10.18 3.01
CA TRP A 70 16.59 -8.81 2.87
C TRP A 70 17.31 -8.33 4.14
N GLY A 71 18.24 -9.16 4.58
CA GLY A 71 19.07 -9.03 5.77
C GLY A 71 20.22 -10.04 5.70
N GLY A 72 20.83 -10.17 4.52
CA GLY A 72 22.09 -10.86 4.36
C GLY A 72 23.22 -9.93 4.84
N ARG A 73 23.78 -10.27 6.01
CA ARG A 73 25.06 -9.86 6.61
C ARG A 73 25.77 -8.64 6.02
#